data_AF-A0A8J2JXA8-F1
#
_entry.id   AF-A0A8J2JXA8-F1
#
_cell.length_a   1.000
_cell.length_b   1.000
_cell.length_c   1.000
_cell.angle_alpha   90.00
_cell.angle_beta   90.00
_cell.angle_gamma   90.00
#
_symmetry.space_group_name_H-M   'P 1'
#
loop_
_entity.id
_entity.type
_entity.pdbx_description
1 polymer ?
#
loop_
_entity_poly.entity_id
_entity_poly.type
_entity_poly.pdbx_seq_one_letter_code
_entity_poly.pdbx_strand_id
1 'polypeptide(L)' 'IQVFEGERAMTKDNNRLGTFNLTGIPPAPRGVPQIEVTFDIDANGILNVSAKDTSTGRSEKITIR' A
#
# COMPACT_ATOMS: atom_id res chain seq x y z
N ILE A 1 3.90 -0.60 4.46
CA ILE A 1 2.95 -1.16 3.46
C ILE A 1 3.75 -2.03 2.51
N GLN A 2 3.35 -3.29 2.33
CA GLN A 2 4.06 -4.27 1.52
C GLN A 2 3.13 -4.74 0.40
N VAL A 3 3.67 -4.87 -0.81
CA VAL A 3 2.92 -5.26 -2.01
C VAL A 3 3.41 -6.63 -2.46
N PHE A 4 2.45 -7.53 -2.73
CA PHE A 4 2.69 -8.90 -3.16
C PHE A 4 1.81 -9.25 -4.35
N GLU A 5 2.27 -10.20 -5.16
CA GLU A 5 1.55 -10.78 -6.30
C GLU A 5 1.58 -12.31 -6.19
N GLY A 6 0.43 -12.95 -6.38
CA GLY A 6 0.30 -14.40 -6.46
C GLY A 6 -1.06 -14.90 -5.98
N GLU A 7 -1.31 -16.18 -6.21
CA GLU A 7 -2.59 -16.84 -5.94
C GLU A 7 -2.61 -17.58 -4.58
N ARG A 8 -1.52 -17.54 -3.81
CA ARG A 8 -1.43 -18.24 -2.52
C ARG A 8 -2.05 -17.39 -1.41
N ALA A 9 -2.64 -18.06 -0.42
CA ALA A 9 -3.31 -17.39 0.70
C ALA A 9 -2.35 -16.65 1.65
N MET A 10 -1.10 -17.12 1.78
CA MET A 10 -0.11 -16.54 2.69
C MET A 10 0.90 -15.71 1.92
N THR A 11 1.15 -14.49 2.39
CA THR A 11 2.08 -13.54 1.73
C THR A 11 3.50 -14.06 1.57
N LYS A 12 3.96 -14.93 2.49
CA LYS A 12 5.29 -15.57 2.42
C LYS A 12 5.46 -16.50 1.20
N ASP A 13 4.36 -16.98 0.63
CA ASP A 13 4.34 -17.92 -0.50
C ASP A 13 4.06 -17.19 -1.84
N ASN A 14 3.95 -15.86 -1.82
CA ASN A 14 3.72 -15.00 -2.98
C ASN A 14 4.98 -14.19 -3.33
N ASN A 15 5.01 -13.63 -4.54
CA ASN A 15 6.10 -12.78 -4.98
C ASN A 15 6.02 -11.40 -4.32
N ARG A 16 7.10 -10.92 -3.72
CA ARG A 16 7.15 -9.58 -3.11
C ARG A 16 7.55 -8.55 -4.16
N LEU A 17 6.63 -7.67 -4.51
CA LEU A 17 6.85 -6.63 -5.52
C LEU A 17 7.53 -5.38 -4.95
N GLY A 18 7.23 -5.02 -3.69
CA GLY A 18 7.79 -3.80 -3.12
C GLY A 18 7.32 -3.49 -1.71
N THR A 19 7.86 -2.41 -1.15
CA THR A 19 7.46 -1.91 0.16
C THR A 19 7.70 -0.41 0.24
N PHE A 20 6.82 0.28 0.98
CA PHE A 20 7.00 1.68 1.32
C PHE A 20 6.36 1.97 2.68
N ASN A 21 6.76 3.08 3.30
CA ASN A 21 6.29 3.45 4.63
C ASN A 21 5.46 4.73 4.53
N LEU A 22 4.21 4.68 5.00
CA LEU A 22 3.45 5.88 5.29
C LEU A 22 3.80 6.32 6.71
N THR A 23 4.42 7.49 6.84
CA THR A 23 4.92 8.01 8.12
C THR A 23 4.05 9.15 8.64
N GLY A 24 4.20 9.48 9.92
CA GLY A 24 3.49 10.62 10.52
C GLY A 24 2.01 10.36 10.83
N ILE A 25 1.61 9.10 11.03
CA ILE A 25 0.27 8.77 11.51
C ILE A 25 0.22 9.10 13.02
N PRO A 26 -0.72 9.94 13.48
CA PRO A 26 -0.87 10.25 14.91
C PRO A 26 -1.20 8.99 15.74
N PRO A 27 -0.76 8.91 17.01
CA PRO A 27 -1.18 7.83 17.91
C PRO A 27 -2.70 7.80 18.07
N ALA A 28 -3.30 6.64 17.84
CA ALA A 28 -4.74 6.42 18.04
C ALA A 28 -5.01 4.97 18.46
N PRO A 29 -6.17 4.68 19.07
CA PRO A 29 -6.56 3.30 19.37
C PRO A 29 -6.55 2.43 18.10
N ARG A 30 -6.24 1.13 18.26
CA ARG A 30 -6.25 0.18 17.14
C ARG A 30 -7.63 0.16 16.47
N GLY A 31 -7.65 0.20 15.14
CA GLY A 31 -8.87 0.24 14.34
C GLY A 31 -9.43 1.64 14.07
N VAL A 32 -8.87 2.69 14.67
CA VAL A 32 -9.29 4.09 14.44
C VAL A 32 -8.61 4.74 13.24
N PRO A 33 -7.28 4.60 13.02
CA PRO A 33 -6.64 5.15 11.82
C PRO A 33 -7.25 4.57 10.54
N GLN A 34 -7.61 5.45 9.62
CA GLN A 34 -8.14 5.08 8.31
C GLN A 34 -7.08 5.36 7.23
N ILE A 35 -6.64 4.28 6.59
CA ILE A 35 -5.65 4.33 5.50
C ILE A 35 -6.38 3.89 4.25
N GLU A 36 -6.56 4.80 3.31
CA GLU A 36 -7.05 4.49 1.97
C GLU A 36 -5.88 3.98 1.13
N VAL A 37 -6.04 2.82 0.48
CA VAL A 37 -5.02 2.25 -0.40
C VAL A 37 -5.61 2.12 -1.79
N THR A 38 -4.93 2.67 -2.79
CA THR A 38 -5.35 2.63 -4.20
C THR A 38 -4.32 1.86 -5.01
N PHE A 39 -4.81 0.92 -5.82
CA PHE A 39 -4.02 0.17 -6.80
C PHE A 39 -4.46 0.63 -8.19
N ASP A 40 -3.51 1.12 -8.97
CA ASP A 40 -3.73 1.62 -10.32
C ASP A 40 -2.78 0.89 -11.28
N ILE A 41 -3.33 0.23 -12.29
CA ILE A 41 -2.56 -0.46 -13.32
C ILE A 41 -2.81 0.26 -14.63
N ASP A 42 -1.75 0.78 -15.22
CA ASP A 42 -1.86 1.47 -16.51
C ASP A 42 -1.87 0.49 -17.70
N ALA A 43 -2.08 1.02 -18.90
CA ALA A 43 -2.13 0.22 -20.12
C ALA A 43 -0.79 -0.47 -20.47
N ASN A 44 0.33 -0.06 -19.85
CA ASN A 44 1.63 -0.69 -20.02
C ASN A 44 1.89 -1.80 -18.98
N GLY A 45 0.95 -2.03 -18.06
CA GLY A 45 1.09 -2.98 -16.97
C GLY A 45 1.91 -2.44 -15.79
N ILE A 46 2.20 -1.14 -15.74
CA ILE A 46 2.90 -0.54 -14.60
C ILE A 46 1.92 -0.38 -13.45
N LEU A 47 2.25 -0.98 -12.30
CA LEU A 47 1.43 -0.91 -11.09
C LEU A 47 1.88 0.27 -10.22
N ASN A 48 0.98 1.21 -9.99
CA ASN A 48 1.12 2.28 -9.02
C ASN A 48 0.29 1.95 -7.78
N VAL A 49 0.95 1.85 -6.63
CA VAL A 49 0.27 1.64 -5.34
C VAL A 49 0.46 2.89 -4.50
N SER A 50 -0.64 3.52 -4.09
CA SER A 50 -0.64 4.66 -3.20
C SER A 50 -1.38 4.35 -1.91
N ALA A 51 -0.98 5.00 -0.82
CA ALA A 51 -1.69 4.95 0.44
C ALA A 51 -1.80 6.34 1.03
N LYS A 52 -2.98 6.66 1.55
CA LYS A 52 -3.32 7.97 2.12
C LYS A 52 -3.97 7.79 3.49
N ASP A 53 -3.44 8.47 4.49
CA ASP A 53 -4.14 8.64 5.77
C ASP A 53 -5.25 9.68 5.58
N THR A 54 -6.51 9.29 5.79
CA THR A 54 -7.66 10.16 5.55
C THR A 54 -7.77 11.30 6.56
N SER A 55 -7.17 11.15 7.75
CA SER A 55 -7.23 12.15 8.82
C SER A 55 -6.23 13.29 8.60
N THR A 56 -5.02 12.97 8.18
CA THR A 56 -3.94 13.95 7.97
C THR A 56 -3.77 14.36 6.51
N GLY A 57 -4.34 13.59 5.57
CA GLY A 57 -4.15 13.76 4.14
C GLY A 57 -2.76 13.33 3.64
N ARG A 58 -1.88 12.86 4.53
CA ARG A 58 -0.54 12.38 4.16
C ARG A 58 -0.65 11.17 3.26
N SER A 59 0.12 11.17 2.19
CA SER A 59 0.13 10.09 1.21
C SER A 59 1.53 9.69 0.79
N GLU A 60 1.74 8.41 0.55
CA GLU A 60 2.97 7.86 -0.01
C GLU A 60 2.62 6.87 -1.12
N LYS A 61 3.53 6.69 -2.08
CA LYS A 61 3.31 5.77 -3.20
C LYS A 61 4.57 5.04 -3.63
N ILE A 62 4.38 3.92 -4.30
CA ILE A 62 5.42 3.15 -4.98
C ILE A 62 4.96 2.83 -6.40
N THR A 63 5.90 2.84 -7.33
CA THR A 63 5.69 2.35 -8.71
C THR A 63 6.45 1.05 -8.88
N ILE A 64 5.78 0.01 -9.35
CA ILE A 64 6.31 -1.34 -9.59
C ILE A 64 6.31 -1.58 -11.10
N ARG A 65 7.44 -2.10 -11.61
CA ARG A 65 7.69 -2.42 -13.02
C ARG A 65 8.02 -3.89 -13.17
#